data_AF-A0A812L986-F1
#
_entry.id   AF-A0A812L986-F1
#
_cell.length_a   1.000
_cell.length_b   1.000
_cell.length_c   1.000
_cell.angle_alpha   90.00
_cell.angle_beta   90.00
_cell.angle_gamma   90.00
#
_symmetry.space_group_name_H-M   'P 1'
#
loop_
_entity.id
_entity.type
_entity.pdbx_description
1 polymer ?
#
loop_
_entity_poly.entity_id
_entity_poly.type
_entity_poly.pdbx_seq_one_letter_code
_entity_poly.pdbx_strand_id
1 'polypeptide(L)'
;MWPKLRPAAALLRASQWELLRTRLRPGSASRRWLCSAAAPVKISKERLHEFLQAEVVFFAGLEPKSITLRQILDAKTPKQAAKLAYRELPIRYAQRILQIEGLPGWEAAPELVEVHRLYSENFKDIRLVDLDMEDLEPFTSVIETIKGRMKEVIPMLAARLIFIGLKNRIKGSGLQGATGARLRIHSPLKFRTPRH
;
A
#
# COMPACT_ATOMS: atom_id res chain seq x y z
N MET A 1 -5.03 4.06 20.01
CA MET A 1 -6.15 3.23 20.54
C MET A 1 -7.38 3.60 19.71
N TRP A 2 -7.58 2.97 18.55
CA TRP A 2 -8.74 3.24 17.71
C TRP A 2 -9.96 2.52 18.30
N PRO A 3 -11.11 3.19 18.50
CA PRO A 3 -12.31 2.52 18.98
C PRO A 3 -12.80 1.55 17.90
N LYS A 4 -13.09 0.32 18.33
CA LYS A 4 -13.68 -0.74 17.49
C LYS A 4 -15.09 -0.33 17.08
N LEU A 5 -15.23 0.30 15.93
CA LEU A 5 -16.50 0.40 15.22
C LEU A 5 -16.68 -0.87 14.39
N ARG A 6 -17.55 -1.78 14.86
CA ARG A 6 -18.16 -2.78 13.98
C ARG A 6 -19.28 -2.09 13.19
N PRO A 7 -19.40 -2.30 11.88
CA PRO A 7 -20.68 -2.23 11.22
C PRO A 7 -21.23 -3.66 11.08
N ALA A 8 -22.26 -3.96 11.86
CA ALA A 8 -23.24 -4.96 11.45
C ALA A 8 -23.99 -4.37 10.24
N ALA A 9 -23.60 -4.75 9.03
CA ALA A 9 -24.40 -4.50 7.83
C ALA A 9 -24.11 -5.55 6.76
N ALA A 10 -25.14 -6.36 6.52
CA ALA A 10 -25.53 -6.84 5.21
C ALA A 10 -24.65 -7.90 4.54
N LEU A 11 -24.91 -9.15 4.97
CA LEU A 11 -25.30 -10.22 4.04
C LEU A 11 -26.19 -9.68 2.92
N LEU A 12 -25.59 -9.32 1.78
CA LEU A 12 -26.18 -9.31 0.44
C LEU A 12 -25.20 -8.55 -0.48
N ARG A 13 -25.03 -9.07 -1.70
CA ARG A 13 -24.40 -8.42 -2.87
C ARG A 13 -22.93 -8.73 -3.15
N ALA A 14 -22.60 -10.02 -3.19
CA ALA A 14 -21.58 -10.53 -4.13
C ALA A 14 -22.03 -10.44 -5.62
N SER A 15 -23.17 -9.79 -5.92
CA SER A 15 -23.84 -9.76 -7.22
C SER A 15 -23.98 -8.33 -7.81
N GLN A 16 -23.48 -7.28 -7.16
CA GLN A 16 -23.66 -5.91 -7.65
C GLN A 16 -22.69 -5.46 -8.75
N TRP A 17 -21.52 -6.10 -8.87
CA TRP A 17 -20.52 -5.72 -9.87
C TRP A 17 -20.86 -6.25 -11.28
N GLU A 18 -21.59 -7.37 -11.39
CA GLU A 18 -22.11 -7.91 -12.66
C GLU A 18 -23.45 -7.29 -13.08
N LEU A 19 -24.25 -6.81 -12.12
CA LEU A 19 -25.55 -6.17 -12.40
C LEU A 19 -25.45 -4.73 -12.91
N LEU A 20 -24.32 -4.05 -12.72
CA LEU A 20 -24.10 -2.71 -13.28
C LEU A 20 -23.65 -2.71 -14.76
N ARG A 21 -23.29 -3.87 -15.35
CA ARG A 21 -22.99 -3.99 -16.79
C ARG A 21 -24.09 -4.65 -17.63
N THR A 22 -25.09 -5.30 -17.03
CA THR A 22 -25.97 -6.24 -17.76
C THR A 22 -27.44 -5.83 -17.90
N ARG A 23 -27.78 -4.56 -17.67
CA ARG A 23 -29.05 -4.01 -18.20
C ARG A 23 -28.78 -3.23 -19.47
N LEU A 24 -28.80 -3.93 -20.60
CA LEU A 24 -29.34 -3.48 -21.89
C LEU A 24 -29.27 -4.68 -22.87
N ARG A 25 -30.24 -5.60 -22.79
CA ARG A 25 -30.65 -6.41 -23.94
C ARG A 25 -32.02 -5.88 -24.39
N PRO A 26 -32.15 -5.26 -25.58
CA PRO A 26 -33.45 -4.87 -26.09
C PRO A 26 -34.14 -6.08 -26.71
N GLY A 27 -35.33 -6.40 -26.20
CA GLY A 27 -36.32 -7.13 -26.95
C GLY A 27 -36.72 -6.33 -28.19
N SER A 28 -37.00 -7.05 -29.27
CA SER A 28 -37.40 -6.57 -30.59
C SER A 28 -38.60 -5.62 -30.52
N ALA A 29 -38.33 -4.32 -30.58
CA ALA A 29 -39.29 -3.32 -31.00
C ALA A 29 -38.52 -2.24 -31.76
N SER A 30 -38.89 -2.07 -33.03
CA SER A 30 -38.34 -1.08 -33.94
C SER A 30 -38.44 0.32 -33.31
N ARG A 31 -37.35 0.77 -32.70
CA ARG A 31 -37.09 2.17 -32.38
C ARG A 31 -35.80 2.52 -33.08
N ARG A 32 -35.89 3.50 -33.96
CA ARG A 32 -34.77 4.13 -34.64
C ARG A 32 -33.98 4.89 -33.57
N TRP A 33 -33.09 4.19 -32.86
CA TRP A 33 -32.18 4.79 -31.90
C TRP A 33 -31.19 5.64 -32.69
N LEU A 34 -31.34 6.96 -32.58
CA LEU A 34 -30.26 7.88 -32.90
C LEU A 34 -29.09 7.48 -32.01
N CYS A 35 -28.03 6.93 -32.60
CA CYS A 35 -26.74 6.81 -31.96
C CYS A 35 -26.29 8.23 -31.60
N SER A 36 -26.64 8.68 -30.40
CA SER A 36 -25.94 9.80 -29.77
C SER A 36 -24.53 9.29 -29.55
N ALA A 37 -23.63 9.60 -30.47
CA ALA A 37 -22.20 9.44 -30.26
C ALA A 37 -21.89 10.19 -28.96
N ALA A 38 -21.71 9.44 -27.86
CA ALA A 38 -21.41 10.02 -26.57
C ALA A 38 -20.08 10.76 -26.73
N ALA A 39 -20.14 12.09 -26.72
CA ALA A 39 -18.97 12.92 -26.88
C ALA A 39 -17.93 12.52 -25.80
N PRO A 40 -16.63 12.47 -26.12
CA PRO A 40 -15.61 12.14 -25.15
C PRO A 40 -15.68 13.15 -23.99
N VAL A 41 -16.04 12.67 -22.81
CA VAL A 41 -16.14 13.50 -21.60
C VAL A 41 -14.73 13.88 -21.18
N LYS A 42 -14.38 15.16 -21.32
CA LYS A 42 -13.10 15.70 -20.85
C LYS A 42 -13.19 15.92 -19.34
N ILE A 43 -12.43 15.13 -18.58
CA ILE A 43 -12.33 15.27 -17.11
C ILE A 43 -11.07 16.07 -16.80
N SER A 44 -11.17 17.05 -15.88
CA SER A 44 -9.99 17.80 -15.43
C SER A 44 -9.06 16.91 -14.58
N LYS A 45 -7.79 17.29 -14.46
CA LYS A 45 -6.82 16.51 -13.67
C LYS A 45 -7.20 16.46 -12.19
N GLU A 46 -7.72 17.57 -11.68
CA GLU A 46 -8.18 17.72 -10.29
C GLU A 46 -9.35 16.79 -10.03
N ARG A 47 -10.32 16.75 -10.97
CA ARG A 47 -11.49 15.88 -10.83
C ARG A 47 -11.13 14.41 -10.91
N LEU A 48 -10.17 14.05 -11.76
CA LEU A 48 -9.63 12.70 -11.82
C LEU A 48 -8.94 12.33 -10.49
N HIS A 49 -8.19 13.26 -9.90
CA HIS A 49 -7.53 13.04 -8.61
C HIS A 49 -8.54 12.81 -7.49
N GLU A 50 -9.58 13.64 -7.38
CA GLU A 50 -10.69 13.45 -6.42
C GLU A 50 -11.37 12.10 -6.62
N PHE A 51 -11.61 11.71 -7.87
CA PHE A 51 -12.21 10.41 -8.19
C PHE A 51 -11.34 9.26 -7.71
N LEU A 52 -10.04 9.29 -7.98
CA LEU A 52 -9.09 8.26 -7.53
C LEU A 52 -9.00 8.20 -6.00
N GLN A 53 -9.01 9.33 -5.31
CA GLN A 53 -9.04 9.36 -3.83
C GLN A 53 -10.31 8.69 -3.29
N ALA A 54 -11.48 8.98 -3.87
CA ALA A 54 -12.73 8.34 -3.50
C ALA A 54 -12.70 6.83 -3.79
N GLU A 55 -12.10 6.42 -4.91
CA GLU A 55 -11.90 5.00 -5.23
C GLU A 55 -10.97 4.30 -4.23
N VAL A 56 -9.89 4.93 -3.77
CA VAL A 56 -9.03 4.37 -2.72
C VAL A 56 -9.84 4.06 -1.47
N VAL A 57 -10.65 5.00 -0.99
CA VAL A 57 -11.50 4.79 0.19
C VAL A 57 -12.50 3.65 -0.05
N PHE A 58 -13.13 3.61 -1.23
CA PHE A 58 -14.06 2.56 -1.60
C PHE A 58 -13.40 1.17 -1.63
N PHE A 59 -12.30 1.01 -2.37
CA PHE A 59 -11.61 -0.26 -2.52
C PHE A 59 -10.95 -0.73 -1.22
N ALA A 60 -10.49 0.19 -0.38
CA ALA A 60 -9.91 -0.18 0.91
C ALA A 60 -10.94 -0.76 1.89
N GLY A 61 -12.21 -0.36 1.76
CA GLY A 61 -13.32 -0.94 2.51
C GLY A 61 -13.74 -2.34 2.06
N LEU A 62 -13.25 -2.82 0.91
CA LEU A 62 -13.52 -4.18 0.43
C LEU A 62 -12.59 -5.19 1.13
N GLU A 63 -13.12 -6.38 1.41
CA GLU A 63 -12.35 -7.46 2.01
C GLU A 63 -11.46 -8.14 0.95
N PRO A 64 -10.13 -8.24 1.16
CA PRO A 64 -9.24 -8.93 0.23
C PRO A 64 -9.56 -10.41 0.23
N LYS A 65 -9.71 -11.01 -0.95
CA LYS A 65 -9.91 -12.45 -1.00
C LYS A 65 -8.56 -13.12 -0.84
N SER A 66 -8.49 -14.08 0.09
CA SER A 66 -7.36 -15.00 0.13
C SER A 66 -7.35 -15.80 -1.16
N ILE A 67 -6.28 -15.67 -1.92
CA ILE A 67 -6.06 -16.47 -3.12
C ILE A 67 -5.43 -17.77 -2.66
N THR A 68 -6.13 -18.89 -2.83
CA THR A 68 -5.61 -20.20 -2.44
C THR A 68 -4.56 -20.67 -3.45
N LEU A 69 -3.61 -21.50 -3.01
CA LEU A 69 -2.65 -22.13 -3.92
C LEU A 69 -3.37 -22.86 -5.07
N ARG A 70 -4.50 -23.50 -4.76
CA ARG A 70 -5.32 -24.17 -5.76
C ARG A 70 -5.84 -23.22 -6.83
N GLN A 71 -6.35 -22.06 -6.46
CA GLN A 71 -6.81 -21.03 -7.42
C GLN A 71 -5.68 -20.51 -8.31
N ILE A 72 -4.45 -20.43 -7.79
CA ILE A 72 -3.27 -20.06 -8.58
C ILE A 72 -2.96 -21.15 -9.61
N LEU A 73 -2.95 -22.41 -9.18
CA LEU A 73 -2.69 -23.56 -10.06
C LEU A 73 -3.82 -23.77 -11.09
N ASP A 74 -5.04 -23.37 -10.77
CA ASP A 74 -6.19 -23.45 -11.67
C ASP A 74 -6.23 -22.27 -12.67
N ALA A 75 -5.53 -21.15 -12.39
CA ALA A 75 -5.35 -20.03 -13.32
C ALA A 75 -4.28 -20.37 -14.39
N LYS A 76 -4.57 -21.39 -15.21
CA LYS A 76 -3.64 -21.95 -16.20
C LYS A 76 -3.48 -21.07 -17.45
N THR A 77 -4.32 -20.06 -17.61
CA THR A 77 -4.32 -19.17 -18.78
C THR A 77 -4.00 -17.72 -18.38
N PRO A 78 -3.32 -16.94 -19.25
CA PRO A 78 -3.07 -15.52 -19.00
C PRO A 78 -4.34 -14.73 -18.71
N LYS A 79 -5.44 -15.05 -19.42
CA LYS A 79 -6.78 -14.49 -19.22
C LYS A 79 -7.28 -14.66 -17.78
N GLN A 80 -7.12 -15.84 -17.18
CA GLN A 80 -7.54 -16.10 -15.79
C GLN A 80 -6.66 -15.37 -14.78
N ALA A 81 -5.35 -15.36 -14.99
CA ALA A 81 -4.41 -14.63 -14.14
C ALA A 81 -4.68 -13.12 -14.16
N ALA A 82 -4.94 -12.55 -15.35
CA ALA A 82 -5.26 -11.14 -15.52
C ALA A 82 -6.57 -10.76 -14.80
N LYS A 83 -7.63 -11.58 -14.92
CA LYS A 83 -8.88 -11.37 -14.18
C LYS A 83 -8.67 -11.35 -12.66
N LEU A 84 -7.86 -12.27 -12.16
CA LEU A 84 -7.55 -12.36 -10.74
C LEU A 84 -6.75 -11.14 -10.26
N ALA A 85 -5.72 -10.75 -11.00
CA ALA A 85 -4.90 -9.58 -10.70
C ALA A 85 -5.73 -8.29 -10.75
N TYR A 86 -6.49 -8.06 -11.82
CA TYR A 86 -7.32 -6.88 -11.99
C TYR A 86 -8.37 -6.72 -10.88
N ARG A 87 -8.90 -7.84 -10.36
CA ARG A 87 -9.86 -7.83 -9.25
C ARG A 87 -9.19 -7.54 -7.91
N GLU A 88 -8.06 -8.18 -7.61
CA GLU A 88 -7.49 -8.17 -6.26
C GLU A 88 -6.47 -7.05 -6.03
N LEU A 89 -5.72 -6.64 -7.06
CA LEU A 89 -4.67 -5.64 -6.88
C LEU A 89 -5.24 -4.28 -6.44
N PRO A 90 -6.29 -3.70 -7.05
CA PRO A 90 -6.83 -2.41 -6.59
C PRO A 90 -7.19 -2.40 -5.10
N ILE A 91 -7.81 -3.47 -4.60
CA ILE A 91 -8.16 -3.64 -3.18
C ILE A 91 -6.90 -3.58 -2.32
N ARG A 92 -5.89 -4.38 -2.67
CA ARG A 92 -4.66 -4.50 -1.88
C ARG A 92 -3.83 -3.21 -1.89
N TYR A 93 -3.76 -2.53 -3.03
CA TYR A 93 -3.08 -1.24 -3.15
C TYR A 93 -3.80 -0.17 -2.34
N ALA A 94 -5.12 -0.04 -2.48
CA ALA A 94 -5.93 0.92 -1.72
C ALA A 94 -5.79 0.75 -0.21
N GLN A 95 -5.85 -0.50 0.28
CA GLN A 95 -5.64 -0.78 1.71
C GLN A 95 -4.24 -0.40 2.17
N ARG A 96 -3.21 -0.64 1.36
CA ARG A 96 -1.85 -0.29 1.71
C ARG A 96 -1.65 1.23 1.78
N ILE A 97 -2.28 1.98 0.88
CA ILE A 97 -2.29 3.45 0.91
C ILE A 97 -2.84 3.93 2.25
N LEU A 98 -4.05 3.49 2.63
CA LEU A 98 -4.66 3.88 3.91
C LEU A 98 -3.85 3.39 5.13
N GLN A 99 -3.20 2.23 5.04
CA GLN A 99 -2.32 1.75 6.11
C GLN A 99 -1.13 2.67 6.32
N ILE A 100 -0.54 3.21 5.25
CA ILE A 100 0.57 4.17 5.35
C ILE A 100 0.07 5.49 5.93
N GLU A 101 -1.06 6.00 5.44
CA GLU A 101 -1.68 7.24 5.93
C GLU A 101 -2.08 7.16 7.41
N GLY A 102 -2.42 5.96 7.89
CA GLY A 102 -2.71 5.69 9.29
C GLY A 102 -1.49 5.68 10.22
N LEU A 103 -0.25 5.74 9.69
CA LEU A 103 0.97 5.77 10.49
C LEU A 103 1.22 7.20 11.02
N PRO A 104 1.50 7.37 12.33
CA PRO A 104 1.78 8.69 12.87
C PRO A 104 3.09 9.25 12.29
N GLY A 105 3.02 10.46 11.74
CA GLY A 105 4.18 11.17 11.21
C GLY A 105 4.72 10.62 9.87
N TRP A 106 3.92 9.87 9.11
CA TRP A 106 4.34 9.34 7.81
C TRP A 106 4.74 10.44 6.82
N GLU A 107 4.04 11.57 6.83
CA GLU A 107 4.30 12.75 5.99
C GLU A 107 5.69 13.36 6.25
N ALA A 108 6.22 13.22 7.47
CA ALA A 108 7.53 13.73 7.86
C ALA A 108 8.67 12.75 7.53
N ALA A 109 8.36 11.54 7.06
CA ALA A 109 9.32 10.53 6.68
C ALA A 109 9.39 10.43 5.14
N PRO A 110 10.42 11.01 4.48
CA PRO A 110 10.51 11.04 3.02
C PRO A 110 10.39 9.65 2.37
N GLU A 111 10.90 8.62 3.03
CA GLU A 111 10.81 7.23 2.55
C GLU A 111 9.37 6.72 2.56
N LEU A 112 8.56 7.07 3.57
CA LEU A 112 7.15 6.69 3.63
C LEU A 112 6.30 7.49 2.64
N VAL A 113 6.63 8.76 2.44
CA VAL A 113 5.99 9.61 1.41
C VAL A 113 6.25 9.03 0.01
N GLU A 114 7.49 8.64 -0.28
CA GLU A 114 7.82 8.06 -1.58
C GLU A 114 7.16 6.69 -1.78
N VAL A 115 7.12 5.85 -0.75
CA VAL A 115 6.40 4.57 -0.82
C VAL A 115 4.90 4.80 -1.03
N HIS A 116 4.28 5.73 -0.31
CA HIS A 116 2.88 6.13 -0.51
C HIS A 116 2.61 6.59 -1.95
N ARG A 117 3.49 7.43 -2.50
CA ARG A 117 3.43 7.90 -3.88
C ARG A 117 3.48 6.74 -4.86
N LEU A 118 4.39 5.78 -4.67
CA LEU A 118 4.51 4.59 -5.52
C LEU A 118 3.24 3.73 -5.47
N TYR A 119 2.68 3.48 -4.28
CA TYR A 119 1.41 2.74 -4.15
C TYR A 119 0.25 3.48 -4.84
N SER A 120 0.18 4.80 -4.69
CA SER A 120 -0.87 5.64 -5.30
C SER A 120 -0.79 5.66 -6.84
N GLU A 121 0.42 5.78 -7.38
CA GLU A 121 0.65 5.71 -8.83
C GLU A 121 0.33 4.32 -9.40
N ASN A 122 0.75 3.26 -8.73
CA ASN A 122 0.40 1.89 -9.13
C ASN A 122 -1.13 1.66 -9.10
N PHE A 123 -1.82 2.16 -8.07
CA PHE A 123 -3.27 2.07 -7.98
C PHE A 123 -3.93 2.78 -9.17
N LYS A 124 -3.51 4.02 -9.45
CA LYS A 124 -3.99 4.81 -10.60
C LYS A 124 -3.83 4.04 -11.90
N ASP A 125 -2.65 3.49 -12.17
CA ASP A 125 -2.38 2.82 -13.44
C ASP A 125 -3.24 1.56 -13.63
N ILE A 126 -3.48 0.80 -12.56
CA ILE A 126 -4.41 -0.35 -12.60
C ILE A 126 -5.86 0.11 -12.82
N ARG A 127 -6.26 1.26 -12.26
CA ARG A 127 -7.63 1.76 -12.39
C ARG A 127 -7.92 2.34 -13.77
N LEU A 128 -6.91 2.92 -14.42
CA LEU A 128 -7.04 3.57 -15.72
C LEU A 128 -6.83 2.62 -16.89
N VAL A 129 -6.24 1.43 -16.67
CA VAL A 129 -6.12 0.42 -17.73
C VAL A 129 -7.42 -0.35 -17.91
N ASP A 130 -7.85 -0.47 -19.16
CA ASP A 130 -8.94 -1.34 -19.54
C ASP A 130 -8.44 -2.79 -19.64
N LEU A 131 -9.11 -3.71 -18.95
CA LEU A 131 -8.85 -5.14 -19.11
C LEU A 131 -9.66 -5.66 -20.29
N ASP A 132 -9.04 -5.69 -21.47
CA ASP A 132 -9.55 -6.44 -22.62
C ASP A 132 -9.09 -7.89 -22.53
N MET A 133 -10.02 -8.82 -22.69
CA MET A 133 -9.73 -10.24 -22.63
C MET A 133 -9.19 -10.78 -23.97
N GLU A 134 -9.37 -10.04 -25.06
CA GLU A 134 -8.82 -10.40 -26.37
C GLU A 134 -7.43 -9.80 -26.60
N ASP A 135 -7.15 -8.64 -26.00
CA ASP A 135 -5.81 -8.03 -25.98
C ASP A 135 -5.35 -7.73 -24.54
N LEU A 136 -4.45 -8.56 -24.04
CA LEU A 136 -3.89 -8.42 -22.69
C LEU A 136 -2.61 -7.57 -22.66
N GLU A 137 -2.11 -7.10 -23.80
CA GLU A 137 -0.83 -6.37 -23.87
C GLU A 137 -0.85 -5.11 -23.00
N PRO A 138 -1.87 -4.23 -23.05
CA PRO A 138 -1.87 -3.00 -22.27
C PRO A 138 -1.86 -3.28 -20.76
N PHE A 139 -2.64 -4.27 -20.32
CA PHE A 139 -2.66 -4.69 -18.92
C PHE A 139 -1.32 -5.29 -18.48
N THR A 140 -0.70 -6.11 -19.33
CA THR A 140 0.59 -6.74 -19.04
C THR A 140 1.68 -5.68 -18.88
N SER A 141 1.74 -4.70 -19.79
CA SER A 141 2.67 -3.57 -19.74
C SER A 141 2.55 -2.76 -18.43
N VAL A 142 1.31 -2.51 -17.97
CA VAL A 142 1.06 -1.88 -16.68
C VAL A 142 1.60 -2.73 -15.52
N ILE A 143 1.34 -4.04 -15.52
CA ILE A 143 1.82 -4.95 -14.47
C ILE A 143 3.36 -5.02 -14.44
N GLU A 144 4.03 -5.03 -15.59
CA GLU A 144 5.49 -4.99 -15.69
C GLU A 144 6.06 -3.70 -15.13
N THR A 145 5.45 -2.56 -15.47
CA THR A 145 5.82 -1.24 -14.95
C THR A 145 5.66 -1.18 -13.43
N ILE A 146 4.57 -1.70 -12.90
CA ILE A 146 4.33 -1.83 -11.45
C ILE A 146 5.41 -2.70 -10.80
N LYS A 147 5.69 -3.88 -11.36
CA LYS A 147 6.73 -4.79 -10.85
C LYS A 147 8.10 -4.10 -10.82
N GLY A 148 8.44 -3.31 -11.84
CA GLY A 148 9.65 -2.50 -11.88
C GLY A 148 9.73 -1.52 -10.71
N ARG A 149 8.71 -0.67 -10.55
CA ARG A 149 8.62 0.33 -9.47
C ARG A 149 8.70 -0.30 -8.07
N MET A 150 8.06 -1.45 -7.87
CA MET A 150 7.96 -2.10 -6.57
C MET A 150 9.26 -2.76 -6.08
N LYS A 151 10.26 -2.95 -6.95
CA LYS A 151 11.58 -3.48 -6.55
C LYS A 151 12.29 -2.59 -5.53
N GLU A 152 12.12 -1.28 -5.64
CA GLU A 152 12.81 -0.30 -4.80
C GLU A 152 12.17 -0.09 -3.43
N VAL A 153 10.93 -0.55 -3.24
CA VAL A 153 10.18 -0.32 -1.99
C VAL A 153 10.82 -1.03 -0.80
N ILE A 154 11.23 -2.29 -0.96
CA ILE A 154 11.83 -3.06 0.16
C ILE A 154 13.17 -2.45 0.59
N PRO A 155 14.14 -2.18 -0.31
CA PRO A 155 15.38 -1.49 0.05
C PRO A 155 15.14 -0.15 0.76
N MET A 156 14.19 0.65 0.28
CA MET A 156 13.88 1.97 0.84
C MET A 156 13.37 1.87 2.29
N LEU A 157 12.43 0.94 2.55
CA LEU A 157 11.92 0.71 3.90
C LEU A 157 13.00 0.13 4.83
N ALA A 158 13.80 -0.82 4.34
CA ALA A 158 14.86 -1.45 5.11
C ALA A 158 15.94 -0.45 5.54
N ALA A 159 16.40 0.41 4.62
CA ALA A 159 17.40 1.44 4.89
C ALA A 159 16.97 2.34 6.06
N ARG A 160 15.69 2.74 6.09
CA ARG A 160 15.15 3.57 7.16
C ARG A 160 15.07 2.84 8.50
N LEU A 161 14.63 1.60 8.52
CA LEU A 161 14.56 0.79 9.75
C LEU A 161 15.96 0.56 10.34
N ILE A 162 16.96 0.30 9.49
CA ILE A 162 18.36 0.17 9.91
C ILE A 162 18.86 1.48 10.51
N PHE A 163 18.61 2.62 9.85
CA PHE A 163 19.03 3.94 10.34
C PHE A 163 18.40 4.27 11.71
N ILE A 164 17.10 3.98 11.89
CA ILE A 164 16.41 4.16 13.18
C ILE A 164 17.05 3.27 14.25
N GLY A 165 17.32 1.99 13.93
CA GLY A 165 18.00 1.06 14.83
C GLY A 165 19.37 1.54 15.27
N LEU A 166 20.18 2.06 14.34
CA LEU A 166 21.50 2.63 14.62
C LEU A 166 21.42 3.90 15.48
N LYS A 167 20.50 4.82 15.16
CA LYS A 167 20.29 6.06 15.93
C LYS A 167 19.88 5.77 17.38
N ASN A 168 19.02 4.76 17.58
CA ASN A 168 18.59 4.34 18.92
C ASN A 168 19.72 3.66 19.69
N ARG A 169 20.58 2.87 19.02
CA ARG A 169 21.77 2.27 19.63
C ARG A 169 22.78 3.33 20.10
N ILE A 170 23.06 4.35 19.28
CA ILE A 170 23.97 5.45 19.62
C ILE A 170 23.43 6.27 20.81
N LYS A 171 22.12 6.58 20.81
CA LYS A 171 21.48 7.29 21.93
C LYS A 171 21.46 6.47 23.22
N GLY A 172 21.30 5.14 23.14
CA GLY A 172 21.34 4.24 24.28
C GLY A 172 22.73 4.11 24.93
N SER A 173 23.80 4.23 24.14
CA SER A 173 25.19 4.22 24.64
C SER A 173 25.64 5.54 25.28
N GLY A 174 24.88 6.63 25.14
CA GLY A 174 25.23 7.96 25.66
C GLY A 174 24.71 8.31 27.07
N LEU A 175 24.03 7.38 27.76
CA LEU A 175 23.34 7.66 29.04
C LEU A 175 23.80 6.82 30.24
N GLN A 176 24.88 6.04 30.12
CA GLN A 176 25.53 5.39 31.27
C GLN A 176 27.02 5.74 31.29
N GLY A 177 27.37 6.89 31.88
CA GLY A 177 28.79 7.26 32.01
C GLY A 177 29.07 8.69 32.44
N ALA A 178 28.24 9.32 33.27
CA ALA A 178 28.58 10.63 33.83
C ALA A 178 27.94 10.85 35.21
N THR A 179 28.18 9.93 36.15
CA THR A 179 27.93 10.23 37.57
C THR A 179 28.99 9.56 38.45
N GLY A 180 30.04 10.33 38.77
CA GLY A 180 30.63 10.33 40.11
C GLY A 180 31.59 9.21 40.50
N ALA A 181 32.71 9.02 39.81
CA ALA A 181 33.88 8.38 40.40
C ALA A 181 34.78 9.45 41.04
N ARG A 182 34.49 9.78 42.30
CA ARG A 182 35.32 10.65 43.15
C ARG A 182 36.64 9.93 43.43
N LEU A 183 37.72 10.38 42.79
CA LEU A 183 39.11 9.97 43.06
C LEU A 183 39.41 10.17 44.56
N ARG A 184 39.39 9.08 45.34
CA ARG A 184 40.03 9.02 46.66
C ARG A 184 41.50 8.73 46.44
N ILE A 185 42.29 9.81 46.45
CA ILE A 185 43.74 9.75 46.56
C ILE A 185 44.02 9.24 47.98
N HIS A 186 44.41 7.97 48.12
CA HIS A 186 44.99 7.45 49.36
C HIS A 186 46.48 7.80 49.41
N SER A 187 46.85 8.51 50.47
CA SER A 187 48.19 8.96 50.80
C SER A 187 49.18 7.81 51.01
N PRO A 188 50.50 8.06 50.85
CA PRO A 188 51.51 7.01 50.83
C PRO A 188 51.86 6.44 52.21
N LEU A 189 52.15 5.14 52.21
CA LEU A 189 52.69 4.34 53.31
C LEU A 189 53.94 4.99 53.92
N LYS A 190 53.88 5.32 55.22
CA LYS A 190 55.05 5.70 56.01
C LYS A 190 55.86 4.45 56.37
N PHE A 191 57.10 4.43 55.92
CA PHE A 191 58.17 3.53 56.36
C PHE A 191 58.33 3.58 57.89
N ARG A 192 58.42 2.40 58.52
CA ARG A 192 58.82 2.23 59.92
C ARG A 192 60.07 1.34 59.92
N THR A 193 61.19 1.89 60.35
CA THR A 193 62.47 1.19 60.58
C THR A 193 62.57 0.73 62.06
N PRO A 194 63.65 0.08 62.55
CA PRO A 194 63.57 -1.26 63.13
C PRO A 194 63.94 -1.31 64.63
N ARG A 195 63.75 -2.47 65.26
CA ARG A 195 64.31 -2.94 66.56
C ARG A 195 64.06 -4.45 66.58
N HIS A 196 64.98 -5.38 66.82
CA HIS A 196 66.35 -5.42 67.35
C HIS A 196 67.19 -6.40 66.53
#